data_AF-A0A955CMF8-F1
#
_entry.id   AF-A0A955CMF8-F1
#
_cell.length_a   1.000
_cell.length_b   1.000
_cell.length_c   1.000
_cell.angle_alpha   90.00
_cell.angle_beta   90.00
_cell.angle_gamma   90.00
#
_symmetry.space_group_name_H-M   'P 1'
#
loop_
_entity.id
_entity.type
_entity.pdbx_description
1 polymer ?
#
loop_
_entity_poly.entity_id
_entity_poly.type
_entity_poly.pdbx_seq_one_letter_code
_entity_poly.pdbx_strand_id
1 'polypeptide(L)'
;MNRTDLNDVIRYRMLTTGVLRLMGIWIIASRILPLVSQALVIMWQDSITPNFSGGLSNQPWLWGNIGQAVIYTLLGLFLIVYARRLARKIIPTATSRCPGCDYDLGAAPPARCPECGLDLSPLLPTPVQSSGADSQ
;
A
#
# COMPACT_ATOMS: atom_id res chain seq x y z
N MET A 1 14.29 24.12 6.35
CA MET A 1 14.13 22.81 5.68
C MET A 1 14.38 23.05 4.21
N ASN A 2 15.31 22.34 3.61
CA ASN A 2 15.75 22.64 2.25
C ASN A 2 14.71 22.13 1.24
N ARG A 3 14.56 22.79 0.09
CA ARG A 3 13.48 22.47 -0.86
C ARG A 3 13.62 21.08 -1.49
N THR A 4 14.84 20.54 -1.48
CA THR A 4 15.19 19.16 -1.84
C THR A 4 14.55 18.13 -0.89
N ASP A 5 14.69 18.35 0.42
CA ASP A 5 14.27 17.41 1.47
C ASP A 5 12.77 17.06 1.37
N LEU A 6 11.96 18.05 0.98
CA LEU A 6 10.51 17.89 0.85
C LEU A 6 10.11 16.93 -0.29
N ASN A 7 10.77 17.07 -1.43
CA ASN A 7 10.49 16.31 -2.64
C ASN A 7 10.92 14.85 -2.50
N ASP A 8 12.08 14.63 -1.87
CA ASP A 8 12.57 13.28 -1.60
C ASP A 8 11.59 12.53 -0.70
N VAL A 9 11.08 13.16 0.35
CA VAL A 9 10.10 12.56 1.27
C VAL A 9 8.78 12.19 0.56
N ILE A 10 8.28 13.03 -0.36
CA ILE A 10 7.09 12.69 -1.19
C ILE A 10 7.41 11.50 -2.11
N ARG A 11 8.57 11.50 -2.77
CA ARG A 11 9.01 10.47 -3.72
C ARG A 11 9.23 9.12 -3.06
N TYR A 12 9.89 9.09 -1.90
CA TYR A 12 10.01 7.90 -1.06
C TYR A 12 8.64 7.35 -0.68
N ARG A 13 7.68 8.20 -0.32
CA ARG A 13 6.36 7.75 0.13
C ARG A 13 5.52 7.13 -0.98
N MET A 14 5.63 7.63 -2.22
CA MET A 14 5.05 6.97 -3.39
C MET A 14 5.76 5.63 -3.68
N LEU A 15 7.10 5.61 -3.67
CA LEU A 15 7.90 4.39 -3.86
C LEU A 15 7.55 3.30 -2.84
N THR A 16 7.53 3.60 -1.54
CA THR A 16 7.16 2.65 -0.48
C THR A 16 5.73 2.12 -0.68
N THR A 17 4.78 2.97 -1.08
CA THR A 17 3.41 2.52 -1.39
C THR A 17 3.38 1.57 -2.60
N GLY A 18 4.17 1.86 -3.64
CA GLY A 18 4.30 1.02 -4.84
C GLY A 18 4.98 -0.33 -4.56
N VAL A 19 6.10 -0.31 -3.82
CA VAL A 19 6.83 -1.52 -3.41
C VAL A 19 5.96 -2.42 -2.54
N LEU A 20 5.24 -1.88 -1.55
CA LEU A 20 4.31 -2.66 -0.72
C LEU A 20 3.20 -3.34 -1.54
N ARG A 21 2.69 -2.66 -2.59
CA ARG A 21 1.70 -3.24 -3.51
C ARG A 21 2.31 -4.32 -4.40
N LEU A 22 3.50 -4.09 -4.97
CA LEU A 22 4.22 -5.08 -5.78
C LEU A 22 4.55 -6.33 -4.96
N MET A 23 4.99 -6.18 -3.70
CA MET A 23 5.19 -7.30 -2.79
C MET A 23 3.88 -8.06 -2.52
N GLY A 24 2.76 -7.35 -2.27
CA GLY A 24 1.46 -8.00 -2.09
C GLY A 24 0.99 -8.78 -3.32
N ILE A 25 1.16 -8.22 -4.53
CA ILE A 25 0.84 -8.89 -5.80
C ILE A 25 1.76 -10.09 -6.03
N TRP A 26 3.06 -9.96 -5.77
CA TRP A 26 4.04 -11.04 -5.88
C TRP A 26 3.73 -12.21 -4.95
N ILE A 27 3.37 -11.92 -3.69
CA ILE A 27 2.95 -12.94 -2.72
C ILE A 27 1.74 -13.73 -3.24
N ILE A 28 0.73 -13.05 -3.80
CA ILE A 28 -0.45 -13.71 -4.38
C ILE A 28 -0.05 -14.54 -5.61
N ALA A 29 0.68 -13.96 -6.58
CA ALA A 29 1.08 -14.65 -7.81
C ALA A 29 1.93 -15.90 -7.56
N SER A 30 2.88 -15.83 -6.61
CA SER A 30 3.74 -16.95 -6.21
C SER A 30 2.98 -18.12 -5.56
N ARG A 31 1.74 -17.91 -5.12
CA ARG A 31 0.87 -18.96 -4.56
C ARG A 31 -0.18 -19.49 -5.55
N ILE A 32 -0.61 -18.68 -6.52
CA ILE A 32 -1.53 -19.14 -7.58
C ILE A 32 -0.86 -20.20 -8.47
N LEU A 33 0.39 -19.97 -8.91
CA LEU A 33 1.12 -20.90 -9.78
C LEU A 33 1.20 -22.35 -9.24
N PRO A 34 1.63 -22.62 -8.00
CA PRO A 34 1.67 -23.99 -7.47
C PRO A 34 0.28 -24.59 -7.18
N LEU A 35 -0.76 -23.79 -6.96
CA LEU A 35 -2.12 -24.31 -6.86
C LEU A 35 -2.64 -24.79 -8.22
N VAL A 36 -2.35 -24.05 -9.29
CA VAL A 36 -2.69 -24.45 -10.66
C VAL A 36 -1.95 -25.73 -11.06
N SER A 37 -0.66 -25.86 -10.73
CA SER A 37 0.07 -27.09 -11.02
C SER A 37 -0.44 -28.29 -10.21
N GLN A 38 -0.80 -28.11 -8.93
CA GLN A 38 -1.43 -29.17 -8.12
C GLN A 38 -2.80 -29.57 -8.69
N ALA A 39 -3.64 -28.62 -9.09
CA ALA A 39 -4.93 -28.90 -9.71
C ALA A 39 -4.78 -29.70 -11.02
N LEU A 40 -3.82 -29.31 -11.88
CA LEU A 40 -3.52 -30.05 -13.11
C LEU A 40 -3.02 -31.47 -12.85
N VAL A 41 -2.17 -31.68 -11.83
CA VAL A 41 -1.71 -33.02 -11.43
C VAL A 41 -2.88 -33.88 -10.93
N ILE A 42 -3.80 -33.33 -10.13
CA ILE A 42 -4.98 -34.05 -9.66
C ILE A 42 -5.90 -34.43 -10.84
N MET A 43 -6.19 -33.49 -11.75
CA MET A 43 -6.99 -33.77 -12.96
C MET A 43 -6.34 -34.82 -13.87
N TRP A 44 -5.01 -34.79 -14.00
CA TRP A 44 -4.27 -35.77 -14.78
C TRP A 44 -4.31 -37.16 -14.14
N GLN A 45 -4.14 -37.25 -12.81
CA GLN A 45 -4.16 -38.51 -12.08
C GLN A 45 -5.54 -39.18 -12.11
N ASP A 46 -6.61 -38.39 -11.98
CA ASP A 46 -8.01 -38.85 -12.13
C ASP A 46 -8.24 -39.51 -13.51
N SER A 47 -7.69 -38.91 -14.58
CA SER A 47 -7.79 -39.43 -15.95
C SER A 47 -7.09 -40.78 -16.20
N ILE A 48 -6.10 -41.13 -15.37
CA ILE A 48 -5.32 -42.38 -15.50
C ILE A 48 -5.83 -43.45 -14.54
N THR A 49 -6.37 -43.06 -13.39
CA THR A 49 -6.79 -43.98 -12.32
C THR A 49 -8.23 -43.74 -11.86
N PRO A 50 -9.24 -44.13 -12.67
CA PRO A 50 -10.66 -43.78 -12.46
C PRO A 50 -11.31 -44.37 -11.20
N ASN A 51 -10.56 -45.10 -10.36
CA ASN A 51 -11.01 -45.69 -9.10
C ASN A 51 -10.29 -45.08 -7.88
N PHE A 52 -9.80 -43.84 -7.97
CA PHE A 52 -9.14 -43.12 -6.85
C PHE A 52 -10.14 -42.63 -5.79
N SER A 53 -10.99 -43.54 -5.28
CA SER A 53 -12.03 -43.27 -4.27
C SER A 53 -11.49 -43.01 -2.85
N GLY A 54 -10.16 -43.07 -2.66
CA GLY A 54 -9.46 -42.59 -1.46
C GLY A 54 -9.52 -41.06 -1.39
N GLY A 55 -10.69 -40.54 -1.01
CA GLY A 55 -11.09 -39.16 -1.25
C GLY A 55 -10.15 -38.07 -0.73
N LEU A 56 -10.25 -36.89 -1.37
CA LEU A 56 -9.53 -35.65 -1.07
C LEU A 56 -9.53 -35.26 0.43
N SER A 57 -10.53 -35.71 1.19
CA SER A 57 -10.62 -35.53 2.65
C SER A 57 -9.41 -36.08 3.41
N ASN A 58 -8.81 -37.17 2.93
CA ASN A 58 -7.80 -37.94 3.67
C ASN A 58 -6.35 -37.50 3.39
N GLN A 59 -6.16 -36.39 2.66
CA GLN A 59 -4.84 -35.86 2.32
C GLN A 59 -4.52 -34.61 3.17
N PRO A 60 -3.90 -34.76 4.36
CA PRO A 60 -3.63 -33.62 5.25
C PRO A 60 -2.69 -32.57 4.65
N TRP A 61 -1.80 -32.98 3.73
CA TRP A 61 -0.92 -32.07 3.00
C TRP A 61 -1.70 -31.12 2.07
N LEU A 62 -2.82 -31.56 1.48
CA LEU A 62 -3.67 -30.75 0.63
C LEU A 62 -4.37 -29.65 1.44
N TRP A 63 -4.94 -30.02 2.59
CA TRP A 63 -5.52 -29.06 3.54
C TRP A 63 -4.48 -28.06 4.06
N GLY A 64 -3.24 -28.51 4.31
CA GLY A 64 -2.11 -27.64 4.63
C GLY A 64 -1.83 -26.61 3.53
N ASN A 65 -1.74 -27.04 2.27
CA ASN A 65 -1.54 -26.14 1.13
C ASN A 65 -2.70 -25.15 0.93
N ILE A 66 -3.96 -25.60 1.08
CA ILE A 66 -5.14 -24.74 0.98
C ILE A 66 -5.13 -23.69 2.09
N GLY A 67 -4.93 -24.09 3.35
CA GLY A 67 -4.86 -23.17 4.48
C GLY A 67 -3.71 -22.17 4.34
N GLN A 68 -2.54 -22.64 3.93
CA GLN A 68 -1.38 -21.78 3.65
C GLN A 68 -1.68 -20.78 2.52
N ALA A 69 -2.30 -21.21 1.42
CA ALA A 69 -2.69 -20.34 0.32
C ALA A 69 -3.69 -19.25 0.76
N VAL A 70 -4.71 -19.61 1.54
CA VAL A 70 -5.66 -18.64 2.11
C VAL A 70 -4.93 -17.59 2.95
N ILE A 71 -4.02 -18.01 3.84
CA ILE A 71 -3.23 -17.10 4.68
C ILE A 71 -2.40 -16.13 3.83
N TYR A 72 -1.67 -16.60 2.81
CA TYR A 72 -0.88 -15.72 1.94
C TYR A 72 -1.73 -14.81 1.06
N THR A 73 -2.88 -15.28 0.56
CA THR A 73 -3.80 -14.43 -0.22
C THR A 73 -4.37 -13.31 0.65
N LEU A 74 -4.80 -13.63 1.88
CA LEU A 74 -5.24 -12.62 2.85
C LEU A 74 -4.12 -11.64 3.20
N LEU A 75 -2.88 -12.11 3.41
CA LEU A 75 -1.72 -11.27 3.70
C LEU A 75 -1.35 -10.34 2.52
N GLY A 76 -1.37 -10.86 1.29
CA GLY A 76 -1.09 -10.08 0.07
C GLY A 76 -2.18 -9.03 -0.19
N LEU A 77 -3.45 -9.39 0.00
CA LEU A 77 -4.58 -8.48 -0.15
C LEU A 77 -4.59 -7.41 0.96
N PHE A 78 -4.26 -7.80 2.19
CA PHE A 78 -4.01 -6.87 3.29
C PHE A 78 -2.88 -5.89 2.94
N LEU A 79 -1.74 -6.35 2.43
CA LEU A 79 -0.65 -5.48 1.97
C LEU A 79 -1.11 -4.50 0.89
N ILE A 80 -1.88 -4.93 -0.11
CA ILE A 80 -2.35 -4.05 -1.20
C ILE A 80 -3.31 -2.96 -0.70
N VAL A 81 -4.27 -3.33 0.16
CA VAL A 81 -5.27 -2.40 0.74
C VAL A 81 -4.63 -1.47 1.77
N TYR A 82 -3.77 -2.00 2.65
CA TYR A 82 -3.14 -1.25 3.74
C TYR A 82 -1.80 -0.62 3.35
N ALA A 83 -1.28 -0.78 2.12
CA ALA A 83 -0.04 -0.15 1.65
C ALA A 83 -0.01 1.38 1.92
N ARG A 84 -1.11 2.08 1.62
CA ARG A 84 -1.26 3.52 1.90
C ARG A 84 -1.27 3.86 3.40
N ARG A 85 -1.65 2.91 4.27
CA ARG A 85 -1.60 3.06 5.73
C ARG A 85 -0.20 2.77 6.26
N LEU A 86 0.49 1.73 5.76
CA LEU A 86 1.87 1.42 6.14
C LEU A 86 2.86 2.49 5.67
N ALA A 87 2.80 2.92 4.40
CA ALA A 87 3.72 3.95 3.88
C ALA A 87 3.63 5.27 4.65
N ARG A 88 2.44 5.63 5.16
CA ARG A 88 2.24 6.78 6.08
C ARG A 88 2.89 6.59 7.46
N LYS A 89 3.04 5.35 7.93
CA LYS A 89 3.68 5.03 9.21
C LYS A 89 5.21 4.98 9.10
N ILE A 90 5.74 4.80 7.89
CA ILE A 90 7.18 4.68 7.62
C ILE A 90 7.78 6.06 7.27
N ILE A 91 7.05 6.93 6.55
CA ILE A 91 7.59 8.20 6.03
C ILE A 91 6.75 9.41 6.49
N PRO A 92 7.21 10.17 7.50
CA PRO A 92 6.58 11.44 7.90
C PRO A 92 6.82 12.53 6.84
N THR A 93 5.85 13.42 6.61
CA THR A 93 5.84 14.37 5.45
C THR A 93 5.33 15.77 5.84
N ALA A 94 5.69 16.75 5.00
CA ALA A 94 5.19 18.13 4.96
C ALA A 94 5.34 18.63 3.50
N THR A 95 5.03 19.87 3.08
CA THR A 95 4.38 21.02 3.73
C THR A 95 3.14 21.45 2.94
N SER A 96 3.32 21.92 1.70
CA SER A 96 2.28 22.61 0.91
C SER A 96 1.22 21.71 0.27
N ARG A 97 1.40 20.38 0.35
CA ARG A 97 0.36 19.40 0.02
C ARG A 97 -0.13 18.77 1.30
N CYS A 98 -1.34 18.24 1.28
CA CYS A 98 -1.86 17.47 2.39
C CYS A 98 -1.12 16.11 2.51
N PRO A 99 -0.26 15.87 3.52
CA PRO A 99 0.25 14.52 3.83
C PRO A 99 -0.82 13.50 4.21
N GLY A 100 -2.11 13.83 4.31
CA GLY A 100 -3.18 12.91 4.68
C GLY A 100 -3.67 12.04 3.52
N CYS A 101 -4.09 12.71 2.44
CA CYS A 101 -4.69 12.15 1.23
C CYS A 101 -4.08 12.67 -0.08
N ASP A 102 -3.06 13.54 -0.03
CA ASP A 102 -2.42 14.19 -1.20
C ASP A 102 -3.30 15.27 -1.88
N TYR A 103 -4.17 15.94 -1.11
CA TYR A 103 -4.93 17.11 -1.59
C TYR A 103 -4.06 18.35 -1.81
N ASP A 104 -4.54 19.24 -2.70
CA ASP A 104 -3.85 20.46 -3.14
C ASP A 104 -4.45 21.74 -2.55
N LEU A 105 -3.58 22.68 -2.20
CA LEU A 105 -3.80 23.68 -1.15
C LEU A 105 -3.30 25.08 -1.52
N GLY A 106 -3.14 25.33 -2.82
CA GLY A 106 -2.56 26.56 -3.37
C GLY A 106 -3.53 27.71 -3.68
N ALA A 107 -4.85 27.48 -3.72
CA ALA A 107 -5.83 28.45 -4.23
C ALA A 107 -6.30 29.49 -3.18
N ALA A 108 -5.34 30.23 -2.61
CA ALA A 108 -5.37 30.80 -1.26
C ALA A 108 -5.26 29.71 -0.17
N PRO A 109 -4.63 30.00 0.99
CA PRO A 109 -4.34 28.99 1.98
C PRO A 109 -5.44 28.90 3.05
N PRO A 110 -6.41 27.98 2.94
CA PRO A 110 -7.19 27.59 4.11
C PRO A 110 -6.23 26.97 5.13
N ALA A 111 -6.57 27.09 6.41
CA ALA A 111 -5.92 26.30 7.46
C ALA A 111 -6.07 24.78 7.22
N ARG A 112 -6.95 24.30 6.32
CA ARG A 112 -7.28 22.88 6.09
C ARG A 112 -7.56 22.51 4.64
N CYS A 113 -7.31 21.25 4.30
CA CYS A 113 -7.56 20.65 2.99
C CYS A 113 -9.02 20.24 2.77
N PRO A 114 -9.65 20.62 1.65
CA PRO A 114 -10.97 20.10 1.29
C PRO A 114 -11.15 18.58 1.06
N GLU A 115 -10.40 17.86 0.20
CA GLU A 115 -10.72 16.40 -0.06
C GLU A 115 -10.63 15.49 1.18
N CYS A 116 -9.85 15.84 2.21
CA CYS A 116 -9.72 15.01 3.41
C CYS A 116 -9.43 15.75 4.72
N GLY A 117 -9.70 17.06 4.79
CA GLY A 117 -9.69 17.85 6.02
C GLY A 117 -8.33 18.31 6.57
N LEU A 118 -7.19 17.91 6.00
CA LEU A 118 -5.91 18.00 6.70
C LEU A 118 -5.37 19.42 6.87
N ASP A 119 -4.90 19.76 8.07
CA ASP A 119 -4.43 21.09 8.45
C ASP A 119 -3.06 21.49 7.86
N LEU A 120 -2.87 22.79 7.56
CA LEU A 120 -1.66 23.37 6.95
C LEU A 120 -1.20 24.70 7.54
N SER A 121 -1.85 25.22 8.59
CA SER A 121 -1.36 26.45 9.24
C SER A 121 0.13 26.41 9.64
N PRO A 122 0.72 25.28 10.09
CA PRO A 122 2.16 25.19 10.38
C PRO A 122 3.07 25.11 9.15
N LEU A 123 2.47 24.95 7.97
CA LEU A 123 3.13 24.62 6.70
C LEU A 123 3.21 25.86 5.79
N LEU A 124 2.61 26.97 6.25
CA LEU A 124 2.60 28.29 5.65
C LEU A 124 3.67 29.16 6.30
N PRO A 125 4.43 29.95 5.52
CA PRO A 125 5.40 30.86 6.08
C PRO A 125 4.70 31.91 6.94
N THR A 126 5.24 32.20 8.13
CA THR A 126 4.83 33.35 8.93
C THR A 126 4.90 34.59 8.02
N PRO A 127 3.83 35.42 7.92
CA PRO A 127 3.89 36.63 7.12
C PRO A 127 5.02 37.49 7.69
N VAL A 128 6.07 37.68 6.89
CA VAL A 128 7.24 38.48 7.27
C VAL A 128 6.73 39.89 7.56
N GLN A 129 6.79 40.31 8.82
CA GLN A 129 6.37 41.65 9.21
C GLN A 129 7.20 42.66 8.43
N SER A 130 6.55 43.39 7.53
CA SER A 130 7.14 44.50 6.79
C SER A 130 7.30 45.71 7.72
N SER A 131 8.20 45.58 8.71
CA SER A 131 8.65 46.66 9.59
C SER A 131 9.58 47.60 8.82
N GLY A 132 8.99 48.29 7.85
CA GLY A 132 9.66 49.12 6.85
C GLY A 132 8.78 50.28 6.38
N ALA A 133 8.03 50.86 7.30
CA ALA A 133 7.29 52.10 7.12
C ALA A 133 7.37 52.87 8.45
N ASP A 134 8.29 53.83 8.51
CA ASP A 134 8.15 55.12 9.19
C ASP A 134 9.41 55.94 8.93
N SER A 135 9.32 56.77 7.88
CA SER A 135 10.32 57.76 7.49
C SER A 135 9.60 59.10 7.28
N GLN A 136 9.52 59.91 8.33
CA GLN A 136 9.23 61.35 8.31
C GLN A 136 9.49 61.97 9.68
#